data_AF-A0A934BR41-F1
#
_entry.id   AF-A0A934BR41-F1
#
_cell.length_a   1.000
_cell.length_b   1.000
_cell.length_c   1.000
_cell.angle_alpha   90.00
_cell.angle_beta   90.00
_cell.angle_gamma   90.00
#
_symmetry.space_group_name_H-M   'P 1'
#
loop_
_entity.id
_entity.type
_entity.pdbx_description
1 polymer ?
#
loop_
_entity_poly.entity_id
_entity_poly.type
_entity_poly.pdbx_seq_one_letter_code
_entity_poly.pdbx_strand_id
1 'polypeptide(L)' 'MPQEAPANADPARYLTTIDEIQRRTGLDFLSEIEDEAERKIENLRASRVW' A
#
# COMPACT_ATOMS: atom_id res chain seq x y z
N MET A 1 1.49 -8.42 3.48
CA MET A 1 1.28 -9.88 3.44
C MET A 1 1.48 -10.42 4.86
N PRO A 2 0.58 -11.30 5.36
CA PRO A 2 0.77 -11.95 6.65
C PRO A 2 2.04 -12.82 6.67
N GLN A 3 2.67 -12.97 7.82
CA GLN A 3 3.90 -13.78 7.94
C GLN A 3 3.62 -15.29 7.77
N GLU A 4 2.40 -15.70 8.11
CA GLU A 4 1.86 -17.04 8.01
C GLU A 4 1.27 -17.37 6.61
N ALA A 5 1.37 -16.44 5.65
CA ALA A 5 0.91 -16.68 4.30
C ALA A 5 1.63 -17.89 3.66
N PRO A 6 0.92 -18.76 2.93
CA PRO A 6 1.55 -19.86 2.20
C PRO A 6 2.68 -19.35 1.28
N ALA A 7 3.77 -20.11 1.17
CA ALA A 7 4.92 -19.73 0.34
C ALA A 7 4.57 -19.52 -1.15
N ASN A 8 3.50 -20.16 -1.61
CA ASN A 8 2.99 -20.06 -2.98
C ASN A 8 1.73 -19.17 -3.08
N ALA A 9 1.42 -18.37 -2.06
CA ALA A 9 0.28 -17.47 -2.12
C ALA A 9 0.50 -16.42 -3.21
N ASP A 10 -0.55 -16.17 -4.00
CA ASP A 10 -0.54 -15.10 -5.01
C ASP A 10 -0.44 -13.72 -4.34
N PRO A 11 0.64 -12.95 -4.57
CA PRO A 11 0.83 -11.65 -3.94
C PRO A 11 -0.27 -10.64 -4.31
N ALA A 12 -0.94 -10.81 -5.46
CA ALA A 12 -2.02 -9.91 -5.90
C ALA A 12 -3.19 -9.90 -4.91
N ARG A 13 -3.38 -10.98 -4.14
CA ARG A 13 -4.41 -11.08 -3.10
C ARG A 13 -4.17 -10.14 -1.92
N TYR A 14 -2.94 -9.66 -1.74
CA TYR A 14 -2.54 -8.80 -0.64
C TYR A 14 -2.31 -7.34 -1.06
N LEU A 15 -2.70 -6.96 -2.28
CA LEU A 15 -2.65 -5.56 -2.73
C LEU A 15 -3.58 -4.69 -1.89
N THR A 16 -3.03 -3.59 -1.38
CA THR A 16 -3.70 -2.58 -0.55
C THR A 16 -3.30 -1.17 -1.01
N THR A 17 -3.88 -0.14 -0.41
CA THR A 17 -3.49 1.26 -0.58
C THR A 17 -2.27 1.60 0.30
N ILE A 18 -1.51 2.62 -0.07
CA ILE A 18 -0.42 3.16 0.76
C ILE A 18 -1.01 3.78 2.03
N ASP A 19 -2.13 4.48 1.88
CA ASP A 19 -2.90 5.07 2.98
C ASP A 19 -3.27 4.04 4.08
N GLU A 20 -3.62 2.80 3.71
CA GLU A 20 -3.86 1.73 4.69
C GLU A 20 -2.59 1.31 5.44
N ILE A 21 -1.43 1.34 4.78
CA ILE A 21 -0.14 1.05 5.40
C ILE A 21 0.23 2.15 6.39
N GLN A 22 0.00 3.42 6.03
CA GLN A 22 0.23 4.58 6.91
C GLN A 22 -0.60 4.50 8.17
N ARG A 23 -1.92 4.27 8.05
CA ARG A 23 -2.80 4.11 9.22
C ARG A 23 -2.34 3.02 10.19
N ARG A 24 -1.79 1.91 9.67
CA ARG A 24 -1.34 0.77 10.49
C ARG A 24 0.02 0.99 11.15
N THR A 25 0.87 1.79 10.54
CA THR A 25 2.28 1.90 10.92
C THR A 25 2.62 3.24 11.58
N GLY A 26 1.85 4.29 11.31
CA GLY A 26 2.18 5.66 11.68
C GLY A 26 3.34 6.25 10.88
N LEU A 27 3.78 5.57 9.82
CA LEU A 27 4.76 6.11 8.87
C LEU A 27 4.08 7.06 7.89
N ASP A 28 4.90 7.90 7.27
CA ASP A 28 4.51 8.87 6.26
C ASP A 28 5.24 8.50 4.96
N PHE A 29 4.50 8.07 3.94
CA PHE A 29 5.08 7.74 2.63
C PHE A 29 4.84 8.91 1.69
N LEU A 30 5.61 8.98 0.60
CA LEU A 30 5.45 10.01 -0.44
C LEU A 30 5.49 11.47 0.08
N SER A 31 6.01 11.71 1.29
CA SER A 31 6.05 12.98 2.01
C SER A 31 6.80 14.14 1.32
N GLU A 32 7.46 13.86 0.19
CA GLU A 32 8.14 14.85 -0.66
C GLU A 32 7.21 15.43 -1.75
N ILE A 33 5.96 14.93 -1.85
CA ILE A 33 4.93 15.36 -2.79
C ILE A 33 3.94 16.29 -2.07
N GLU A 34 3.30 17.23 -2.77
CA GLU A 34 2.24 18.06 -2.18
C GLU A 34 1.06 17.22 -1.67
N ASP A 35 0.51 17.58 -0.50
CA ASP A 35 -0.54 16.83 0.22
C ASP A 35 -1.73 16.41 -0.64
N GLU A 36 -2.16 17.25 -1.59
CA GLU A 36 -3.29 16.91 -2.46
C GLU A 36 -2.94 15.80 -3.46
N ALA A 37 -1.74 15.86 -4.04
CA ALA A 37 -1.25 14.86 -4.98
C ALA A 37 -0.86 13.56 -4.26
N GLU A 38 -0.24 13.68 -3.08
CA GLU A 38 0.03 12.57 -2.17
C GLU A 38 -1.26 11.79 -1.86
N ARG A 39 -2.28 12.46 -1.30
CA ARG A 39 -3.58 11.85 -1.00
C ARG A 39 -4.24 11.19 -2.21
N LYS A 40 -4.09 11.76 -3.41
CA LYS A 40 -4.61 11.15 -4.64
C LYS A 40 -3.92 9.83 -4.94
N ILE A 41 -2.60 9.74 -4.78
CA ILE A 41 -1.82 8.55 -5.07
C ILE A 41 -2.02 7.49 -3.98
N GLU A 42 -1.98 7.88 -2.72
CA GLU A 42 -1.99 6.95 -1.60
C GLU A 42 -3.29 6.17 -1.46
N ASN A 43 -4.41 6.79 -1.86
CA ASN A 43 -5.73 6.17 -1.88
C ASN A 43 -5.95 5.24 -3.09
N LEU A 44 -5.04 5.21 -4.07
CA LEU A 44 -5.16 4.31 -5.21
C LEU A 44 -4.67 2.91 -4.85
N ARG A 45 -5.53 1.93 -5.08
CA ARG A 45 -5.16 0.52 -5.02
C ARG A 45 -4.56 0.11 -6.36
N ALA A 46 -3.32 -0.38 -6.35
CA ALA A 46 -2.67 -0.91 -7.55
C ALA A 46 -3.47 -2.09 -8.14
N SER A 47 -3.48 -2.22 -9.47
CA SER A 47 -4.25 -3.24 -10.20
C SER A 47 -3.47 -4.53 -10.46
N ARG A 48 -2.14 -4.50 -10.33
CA ARG A 48 -1.27 -5.66 -10.57
C ARG A 48 -0.03 -5.63 -9.70
N VAL A 49 0.54 -6.80 -9.51
CA VAL A 49 1.90 -7.00 -9.01
C VAL A 49 2.86 -6.85 -10.22
N TRP A 50 4.07 -6.38 -9.98
CA TRP A 50 5.05 -5.98 -10.99
C TRP A 50 5.39 -7.09 -11.99
#